data_AF-A0A7S2CW52-F1
#
_entry.id   AF-A0A7S2CW52-F1
#
_cell.length_a   1.000
_cell.length_b   1.000
_cell.length_c   1.000
_cell.angle_alpha   90.00
_cell.angle_beta   90.00
_cell.angle_gamma   90.00
#
_symmetry.space_group_name_H-M   'P 1'
#
loop_
_entity.id
_entity.type
_entity.pdbx_description
1 polymer ?
#
loop_
_entity_poly.entity_id
_entity_poly.type
_entity_poly.pdbx_seq_one_letter_code
_entity_poly.pdbx_strand_id
1 'polypeptide(L)'
;MAAGKAKGKAKAAPPPAVRLEHLLQETAFPDEVLDGANQYHCPRCDRKVDARKSTLLAKLPPYLHVTVERYHYDLAKGERRKLNRSVSFPRRLELRLRAPPLPRAENQAHVETAIPVVYECI
;
A
#
# COMPACT_ATOMS: atom_id res chain seq x y z
N MET A 1 35.38 -11.75 48.75
CA MET A 1 33.98 -12.06 48.36
C MET A 1 33.40 -10.87 47.61
N ALA A 2 33.63 -10.76 46.29
CA ALA A 2 33.04 -9.71 45.47
C ALA A 2 31.93 -10.32 44.61
N ALA A 3 30.68 -10.14 45.04
CA ALA A 3 29.51 -10.56 44.27
C ALA A 3 29.17 -9.49 43.22
N GLY A 4 29.65 -9.67 41.99
CA GLY A 4 29.24 -8.86 40.86
C GLY A 4 27.82 -9.21 40.43
N LYS A 5 26.85 -8.34 40.74
CA LYS A 5 25.48 -8.45 40.22
C LYS A 5 25.46 -8.03 38.74
N ALA A 6 25.28 -8.99 37.84
CA ALA A 6 24.95 -8.72 36.44
C ALA A 6 23.53 -8.11 36.37
N LYS A 7 23.44 -6.83 35.99
CA LYS A 7 22.18 -6.13 35.73
C LYS A 7 21.67 -6.57 34.35
N GLY A 8 20.72 -7.50 34.32
CA GLY A 8 20.00 -7.86 33.10
C GLY A 8 19.29 -6.63 32.54
N LYS A 9 19.64 -6.24 31.31
CA LYS A 9 18.91 -5.18 30.57
C LYS A 9 17.50 -5.69 30.28
N ALA A 10 16.48 -5.01 30.82
CA ALA A 10 15.09 -5.26 30.47
C ALA A 10 14.92 -5.08 28.95
N LYS A 11 14.51 -6.15 28.26
CA LYS A 11 14.15 -6.06 26.84
C LYS A 11 12.88 -5.22 26.74
N ALA A 12 12.95 -4.09 26.03
CA ALA A 12 11.78 -3.29 25.69
C ALA A 12 10.71 -4.19 25.07
N ALA A 13 9.43 -3.94 25.40
CA ALA A 13 8.31 -4.69 24.85
C ALA A 13 8.40 -4.73 23.32
N PRO A 14 8.09 -5.89 22.69
CA PRO A 14 8.11 -5.98 21.24
C PRO A 14 7.16 -4.93 20.65
N PRO A 15 7.52 -4.30 19.52
CA PRO A 15 6.63 -3.35 18.86
C PRO A 15 5.29 -4.04 18.53
N PRO A 16 4.17 -3.30 18.59
CA PRO A 16 2.86 -3.88 18.32
C PRO A 16 2.82 -4.51 16.93
N ALA A 17 2.07 -5.60 16.81
CA ALA A 17 1.87 -6.28 15.54
C ALA A 17 1.11 -5.36 14.56
N VAL A 18 1.51 -5.38 13.30
CA VAL A 18 0.79 -4.69 12.22
C VAL A 18 -0.22 -5.64 11.61
N ARG A 19 -1.43 -5.17 11.33
CA ARG A 19 -2.50 -5.97 10.74
C ARG A 19 -2.33 -6.06 9.22
N LEU A 20 -2.51 -7.25 8.64
CA LEU A 20 -2.38 -7.46 7.18
C LEU A 20 -3.31 -6.54 6.39
N GLU A 21 -4.58 -6.45 6.80
CA GLU A 21 -5.59 -5.60 6.16
C GLU A 21 -5.16 -4.13 6.07
N HIS A 22 -4.47 -3.63 7.10
CA HIS A 22 -3.96 -2.27 7.12
C HIS A 22 -2.79 -2.11 6.14
N LEU A 23 -1.86 -3.08 6.11
CA LEU A 23 -0.76 -3.09 5.14
C LEU A 23 -1.29 -3.10 3.70
N LEU A 24 -2.26 -3.95 3.40
CA LEU A 24 -2.86 -4.02 2.06
C LEU A 24 -3.51 -2.70 1.67
N GLN A 25 -4.22 -2.05 2.59
CA GLN A 25 -4.91 -0.79 2.31
C GLN A 25 -3.94 0.37 2.11
N GLU A 26 -2.82 0.40 2.83
CA GLU A 26 -1.81 1.46 2.71
C GLU A 26 -0.86 1.26 1.53
N THR A 27 -0.46 0.03 1.22
CA THR A 27 0.63 -0.23 0.25
C THR A 27 0.16 -0.80 -1.08
N ALA A 28 -0.89 -1.63 -1.08
CA ALA A 28 -1.37 -2.28 -2.31
C ALA A 28 -2.46 -1.45 -3.01
N PHE A 29 -3.24 -0.67 -2.26
CA PHE A 29 -4.34 0.16 -2.79
C PHE A 29 -4.24 1.64 -2.36
N PRO A 30 -3.09 2.31 -2.55
CA PRO A 30 -2.96 3.70 -2.14
C PRO A 30 -3.76 4.62 -3.06
N ASP A 31 -4.29 5.68 -2.46
CA ASP A 31 -4.74 6.86 -3.18
C ASP A 31 -3.55 7.84 -3.26
N GLU A 32 -3.20 8.24 -4.48
CA GLU A 32 -2.11 9.16 -4.77
C GLU A 32 -2.69 10.44 -5.38
N VAL A 33 -2.24 11.60 -4.90
CA VAL A 33 -2.54 12.90 -5.54
C VAL A 33 -1.39 13.23 -6.49
N LEU A 34 -1.73 13.46 -7.75
CA LEU A 34 -0.84 13.84 -8.83
C LEU A 34 -0.95 15.35 -9.02
N ASP A 35 0.00 16.10 -8.47
CA ASP A 35 0.01 17.57 -8.49
C ASP A 35 1.39 18.14 -8.87
N GLY A 36 1.44 19.46 -9.11
CA GLY A 36 2.67 20.20 -9.39
C GLY A 36 3.47 19.63 -10.56
N ALA A 37 4.67 19.10 -10.28
CA ALA A 37 5.52 18.49 -11.31
C ALA A 37 5.04 17.10 -11.76
N ASN A 38 4.21 16.42 -10.96
CA ASN A 38 3.69 15.07 -11.19
C ASN A 38 2.25 15.07 -11.72
N GLN A 39 1.78 16.17 -12.31
CA GLN A 39 0.43 16.28 -12.85
C GLN A 39 0.11 15.22 -13.91
N TYR A 40 -1.12 14.74 -13.88
CA TYR A 40 -1.65 13.79 -14.86
C TYR A 40 -2.02 14.51 -16.16
N HIS A 41 -1.56 14.00 -17.30
CA HIS A 41 -2.05 14.47 -18.60
C HIS A 41 -3.37 13.77 -18.93
N CYS A 42 -4.48 14.48 -18.71
CA CYS A 42 -5.81 13.92 -18.89
C CYS A 42 -6.19 13.93 -20.38
N PRO A 43 -6.48 12.76 -21.01
CA PRO A 43 -6.85 12.69 -22.43
C PRO A 43 -8.20 13.37 -22.72
N ARG A 44 -9.05 13.56 -21.70
CA ARG A 44 -10.33 14.27 -21.83
C ARG A 44 -10.18 15.79 -21.79
N CYS A 45 -9.20 16.27 -21.04
CA CYS A 45 -8.92 17.71 -20.92
C CYS A 45 -7.82 18.17 -21.89
N ASP A 46 -7.09 17.23 -22.49
CA ASP A 46 -5.94 17.43 -23.36
C ASP A 46 -4.86 18.34 -22.75
N ARG A 47 -4.67 18.24 -21.43
CA ARG A 47 -3.71 19.06 -20.67
C ARG A 47 -3.29 18.37 -19.37
N LYS A 48 -2.21 18.88 -18.77
CA LYS A 48 -1.80 18.50 -17.42
C LYS A 48 -2.77 19.10 -16.40
N VAL A 49 -3.29 18.25 -15.52
CA VAL A 49 -4.22 18.61 -14.45
C VAL A 49 -3.82 17.92 -13.17
N ASP A 50 -4.25 18.49 -12.05
CA ASP A 50 -4.19 17.77 -10.79
C ASP A 50 -5.19 16.61 -10.84
N ALA A 51 -4.78 15.45 -10.34
CA ALA A 51 -5.63 14.25 -10.39
C ALA A 51 -5.41 13.35 -9.19
N ARG A 52 -6.46 12.62 -8.79
CA ARG A 52 -6.37 11.51 -7.86
C ARG A 52 -6.21 10.21 -8.63
N LYS A 53 -5.12 9.51 -8.41
CA LYS A 53 -4.88 8.15 -8.89
C LYS A 53 -5.21 7.17 -7.79
N SER A 54 -6.12 6.24 -8.05
CA SER A 54 -6.54 5.22 -7.10
C SER A 54 -6.37 3.84 -7.72
N THR A 55 -5.79 2.90 -6.97
CA THR A 55 -5.68 1.49 -7.40
C THR A 55 -6.76 0.68 -6.71
N LEU A 56 -7.64 0.03 -7.47
CA LEU A 56 -8.86 -0.56 -6.93
C LEU A 56 -9.01 -2.02 -7.36
N LEU A 57 -9.55 -2.86 -6.47
CA LEU A 57 -9.97 -4.21 -6.84
C LEU A 57 -11.36 -4.17 -7.49
N ALA A 58 -11.43 -4.54 -8.78
CA ALA A 58 -12.71 -4.72 -9.47
C ALA A 58 -13.41 -6.02 -9.05
N LYS A 59 -12.64 -7.08 -8.85
CA LYS A 59 -13.11 -8.42 -8.45
C LYS A 59 -12.11 -9.02 -7.46
N LEU A 60 -12.59 -9.91 -6.60
CA LEU A 60 -11.70 -10.67 -5.71
C LEU A 60 -10.99 -11.76 -6.51
N PRO A 61 -9.66 -11.87 -6.42
CA PRO A 61 -8.95 -12.98 -7.03
C PRO A 61 -9.29 -14.29 -6.32
N PRO A 62 -9.33 -15.43 -7.03
CA PRO A 62 -9.57 -16.74 -6.42
C PRO A 62 -8.42 -17.15 -5.47
N TYR A 63 -7.22 -16.62 -5.71
CA TYR A 63 -6.04 -16.83 -4.88
C TYR A 63 -5.36 -15.49 -4.62
N LEU A 64 -5.06 -15.20 -3.36
CA LEU A 64 -4.34 -14.00 -2.95
C LEU A 64 -2.93 -14.36 -2.50
N HIS A 65 -1.92 -13.94 -3.27
CA HIS A 65 -0.52 -14.07 -2.87
C HIS A 65 -0.06 -12.75 -2.25
N VAL A 66 0.34 -12.79 -0.97
CA VAL A 66 0.85 -11.62 -0.25
C VAL A 66 2.34 -11.80 0.05
N THR A 67 3.14 -10.90 -0.50
CA THR A 67 4.57 -10.80 -0.19
C THR A 67 4.81 -9.55 0.64
N VAL A 68 5.30 -9.70 1.87
CA VAL A 68 5.64 -8.56 2.74
C VAL A 68 7.12 -8.23 2.56
N GLU A 69 7.42 -7.06 1.99
CA GLU A 69 8.79 -6.56 1.95
C GLU A 69 9.20 -6.06 3.34
N ARG A 70 10.06 -6.85 4.01
CA ARG A 70 10.51 -6.57 5.38
C ARG A 70 11.83 -5.81 5.43
N TYR A 71 12.16 -5.05 4.40
CA TYR A 71 13.36 -4.24 4.36
C TYR A 71 13.00 -2.83 3.90
N HIS A 72 13.58 -1.84 4.55
CA HIS A 72 13.55 -0.46 4.07
C HIS A 72 14.97 0.09 4.07
N TYR A 73 15.23 1.05 3.21
CA TYR A 73 16.51 1.75 3.19
C TYR A 73 16.40 3.02 4.04
N ASP A 74 17.28 3.16 5.02
CA ASP A 74 17.36 4.36 5.85
C ASP A 74 18.30 5.36 5.15
N LEU A 75 17.71 6.31 4.41
CA LEU A 75 18.47 7.31 3.64
C LEU A 75 19.38 8.17 4.52
N ALA A 76 19.03 8.40 5.79
CA ALA A 76 19.84 9.20 6.70
C ALA A 76 21.10 8.45 7.16
N LYS A 77 21.04 7.11 7.22
CA LYS A 77 22.15 6.26 7.69
C LYS A 77 22.86 5.50 6.57
N GLY A 78 22.30 5.52 5.35
CA GLY A 78 22.86 4.82 4.20
C GLY A 78 22.86 3.30 4.37
N GLU A 79 21.92 2.73 5.12
CA GLU A 79 21.89 1.29 5.40
C GLU A 79 20.51 0.66 5.15
N ARG A 80 20.53 -0.60 4.69
CA ARG A 80 19.33 -1.42 4.56
C ARG A 80 18.95 -1.99 5.93
N ARG A 81 17.75 -1.67 6.40
CA ARG A 81 17.23 -2.08 7.71
C ARG A 81 16.15 -3.14 7.58
N LYS A 82 16.27 -4.19 8.41
CA LYS A 82 15.25 -5.24 8.53
C LYS A 82 14.10 -4.81 9.43
N LEU A 83 12.88 -4.95 8.93
CA LEU A 83 11.63 -4.72 9.64
C LEU A 83 11.22 -6.00 10.39
N ASN A 84 11.52 -6.03 11.70
CA ASN A 84 11.23 -7.17 12.57
C ASN A 84 9.85 -7.11 13.24
N ARG A 85 8.96 -6.19 12.83
CA ARG A 85 7.59 -6.14 13.35
C ARG A 85 6.83 -7.42 12.96
N SER A 86 6.01 -7.92 13.88
CA SER A 86 5.10 -9.04 13.60
C SER A 86 3.94 -8.55 12.74
N VAL A 87 3.46 -9.43 11.86
CA VAL A 87 2.25 -9.20 11.05
C VAL A 87 1.18 -10.15 11.55
N SER A 88 0.02 -9.61 11.93
CA SER A 88 -1.14 -10.41 12.35
C SER A 88 -2.05 -10.66 11.15
N PHE A 89 -2.50 -11.91 11.01
CA PHE A 89 -3.37 -12.36 9.93
C PHE A 89 -4.79 -12.63 10.46
N PRO A 90 -5.83 -12.03 9.87
CA PRO A 90 -7.19 -12.31 10.28
C PRO A 90 -7.65 -13.66 9.73
N ARG A 91 -8.59 -14.32 10.44
CA ARG A 91 -9.22 -15.55 9.95
C ARG A 91 -10.10 -15.32 8.72
N ARG A 92 -10.67 -14.11 8.60
CA ARG A 92 -11.41 -13.63 7.44
C ARG A 92 -10.82 -12.29 7.03
N LEU A 93 -10.34 -12.18 5.80
CA LEU A 93 -9.81 -10.95 5.24
C LEU A 93 -10.89 -10.30 4.39
N GLU A 94 -11.33 -9.11 4.79
CA GLU A 94 -12.26 -8.30 4.02
C GLU A 94 -11.47 -7.37 3.11
N LEU A 95 -11.61 -7.56 1.80
CA LEU A 95 -11.03 -6.68 0.79
C LEU A 95 -12.14 -5.82 0.20
N ARG A 96 -11.94 -4.50 0.21
CA ARG A 96 -12.91 -3.57 -0.37
C ARG A 96 -12.81 -3.62 -1.89
N LEU A 97 -13.87 -4.11 -2.52
CA LEU A 97 -14.09 -3.92 -3.94
C LEU A 97 -14.65 -2.52 -4.16
N ARG A 98 -14.12 -1.79 -5.13
CA ARG A 98 -14.81 -0.63 -5.70
C ARG A 98 -15.20 -0.99 -7.11
N ALA A 99 -16.49 -0.85 -7.40
CA ALA A 99 -16.94 -0.92 -8.78
C ALA A 99 -16.20 0.17 -9.57
N PRO A 100 -15.55 -0.16 -10.69
CA PRO A 100 -15.08 0.88 -11.60
C PRO A 100 -16.30 1.74 -12.00
N PRO A 101 -16.12 3.06 -12.17
CA PRO A 101 -17.21 3.90 -12.65
C PRO A 101 -17.75 3.29 -13.94
N LEU A 102 -19.09 3.15 -14.02
CA LEU A 102 -19.75 2.59 -15.20
C LEU A 102 -19.19 3.27 -16.45
N PRO A 103 -18.80 2.50 -17.48
CA PRO A 103 -18.30 3.10 -18.71
C PRO A 103 -19.41 3.96 -19.30
N ARG A 104 -19.24 5.28 -19.25
CA ARG A 104 -20.02 6.16 -20.13
C ARG A 104 -19.61 5.78 -21.55
N ALA A 105 -20.61 5.54 -22.40
CA ALA A 105 -20.48 4.96 -23.73
C ALA A 105 -19.50 5.75 -24.59
N GLU A 106 -18.21 5.39 -24.57
CA GLU A 106 -17.16 5.79 -25.54
C GLU A 106 -15.75 5.26 -25.20
N ASN A 107 -15.46 4.87 -23.95
CA ASN A 107 -14.07 4.53 -23.60
C ASN A 107 -13.86 3.03 -23.45
N GLN A 108 -13.26 2.42 -24.48
CA GLN A 108 -12.66 1.09 -24.40
C GLN A 108 -11.48 1.12 -23.41
N ALA A 109 -11.75 0.77 -22.16
CA ALA A 109 -10.69 0.31 -21.27
C ALA A 109 -10.14 -0.99 -21.88
N HIS A 110 -8.87 -0.99 -22.31
CA HIS A 110 -8.14 -2.23 -22.56
C HIS A 110 -8.04 -2.98 -21.24
N VAL A 111 -8.97 -3.92 -20.99
CA VAL A 111 -9.02 -4.72 -19.77
C VAL A 111 -8.10 -5.92 -19.94
N GLU A 112 -6.84 -5.78 -19.54
CA GLU A 112 -5.96 -6.94 -19.39
C GLU A 112 -5.16 -6.95 -18.07
N THR A 113 -5.64 -6.21 -17.06
CA THR A 113 -5.15 -6.35 -15.68
C THR A 113 -6.33 -6.44 -14.71
N ALA A 114 -6.27 -7.40 -13.78
CA ALA A 114 -7.35 -7.70 -12.83
C ALA A 114 -7.61 -6.60 -11.79
N ILE A 115 -6.84 -5.51 -11.83
CA ILE A 115 -6.88 -4.39 -10.87
C ILE A 115 -6.93 -3.08 -11.67
N PRO A 116 -8.10 -2.45 -11.85
CA PRO A 116 -8.18 -1.16 -12.52
C PRO A 116 -7.47 -0.07 -11.70
N VAL A 117 -6.72 0.78 -12.42
CA VAL A 117 -6.25 2.07 -11.90
C VAL A 117 -7.18 3.14 -12.43
N VAL A 118 -7.74 3.95 -11.52
CA VAL A 118 -8.70 5.01 -11.83
C VAL A 118 -8.05 6.36 -11.61
N TYR A 119 -8.26 7.28 -12.55
CA TYR A 119 -7.78 8.66 -12.49
C TYR A 119 -8.99 9.60 -12.46
N GLU A 120 -9.09 10.40 -11.40
CA GLU A 120 -10.12 11.42 -11.24
C GLU A 120 -9.45 12.79 -11.29
N CYS A 121 -9.83 13.64 -12.24
CA CYS A 121 -9.33 15.02 -12.28
C CYS A 121 -9.89 15.80 -11.09
N ILE A 122 -9.03 16.57 -10.42
CA ILE A 122 -9.38 17.43 -9.28
C ILE A 122 -9.42 18.88 -9.75
#